data_AF-A0A7J6TY95-F1
#
_entry.id   AF-A0A7J6TY95-F1
#
_cell.length_a   1.000
_cell.length_b   1.000
_cell.length_c   1.000
_cell.angle_alpha   90.00
_cell.angle_beta   90.00
_cell.angle_gamma   90.00
#
_symmetry.space_group_name_H-M   'P 1'
#
loop_
_entity.id
_entity.type
_entity.pdbx_description
1 polymer ?
#
loop_
_entity_poly.entity_id
_entity_poly.type
_entity_poly.pdbx_seq_one_letter_code
_entity_poly.pdbx_strand_id
1 'polypeptide(L)'
;FLISEEIRARNMSLHDLINLVCDVILKRCQQGMDYGVVLIPESVTDALDELKELEEEIRSMHAQEHRLLMSSSTGVKPSTMLHRSLFETLSPSARAMYDSLPDRIQYVLWQQYVATPPGGQFELPHLESELLLKSLVAQELPRRRHRLLQGDPLLPRLSGNRIIDDFAACCHTHSLHIQGRSAMPSNFDADLGYTMGYGAGLLIHAGRGGLLVSAEGLEKDAADWTVVGVHIEQEALHVFSDVSNNHTPRVICDLPEPSKRRFVNIGPLQYNIPEVARQCVRSLKLRSSIGQPPSLSRARTVRIVASS
;
A
#
# COMPACT_ATOMS: atom_id res chain seq x y z
N PHE A 1 9.01 -8.29 0.90
CA PHE A 1 7.65 -7.94 1.31
C PHE A 1 7.79 -6.91 2.41
N LEU A 2 7.39 -5.69 2.10
CA LEU A 2 7.10 -4.65 3.08
C LEU A 2 5.60 -4.73 3.42
N ILE A 3 5.23 -4.38 4.64
CA ILE A 3 3.84 -4.40 5.11
C ILE A 3 3.57 -3.04 5.74
N SER A 4 2.68 -2.24 5.15
CA SER A 4 2.39 -0.87 5.59
C SER A 4 1.96 -0.80 7.05
N GLU A 5 1.18 -1.79 7.51
CA GLU A 5 0.73 -1.90 8.89
C GLU A 5 1.88 -2.17 9.87
N GLU A 6 2.86 -3.00 9.48
CA GLU A 6 4.04 -3.28 10.31
C GLU A 6 4.94 -2.05 10.40
N ILE A 7 5.10 -1.33 9.29
CA ILE A 7 5.88 -0.09 9.19
C ILE A 7 5.31 0.95 10.14
N ARG A 8 3.98 1.15 10.09
CA ARG A 8 3.28 2.08 10.99
C ARG A 8 3.35 1.63 12.45
N ALA A 9 3.11 0.35 12.73
CA ALA A 9 3.14 -0.17 14.10
C ALA A 9 4.52 -0.06 14.76
N ARG A 10 5.60 -0.10 13.96
CA ARG A 10 6.97 0.06 14.43
C ARG A 10 7.50 1.49 14.34
N ASN A 11 6.68 2.43 13.86
CA ASN A 11 7.08 3.82 13.61
C ASN A 11 8.40 3.92 12.81
N MET A 12 8.50 3.16 11.72
CA MET A 12 9.72 3.12 10.91
C MET A 12 9.82 4.39 10.07
N SER A 13 11.01 4.99 10.02
CA SER A 13 11.32 6.11 9.12
C SER A 13 11.54 5.66 7.67
N LEU A 14 11.56 6.61 6.72
CA LEU A 14 11.99 6.30 5.36
C LEU A 14 13.43 5.77 5.34
N HIS A 15 14.28 6.31 6.20
CA HIS A 15 15.66 5.86 6.35
C HIS A 15 15.74 4.40 6.83
N ASP A 16 14.91 4.00 7.79
CA ASP A 16 14.86 2.62 8.27
C ASP A 16 14.44 1.63 7.19
N LEU A 17 13.50 2.01 6.32
CA LEU A 17 13.09 1.19 5.17
C LEU A 17 14.23 1.01 4.17
N ILE A 18 14.93 2.09 3.82
CA ILE A 18 16.10 2.04 2.94
C ILE A 18 17.15 1.12 3.57
N ASN A 19 17.41 1.30 4.87
CA ASN A 19 18.38 0.51 5.60
C ASN A 19 18.05 -0.98 5.61
N LEU A 20 16.78 -1.32 5.86
CA LEU A 20 16.29 -2.68 5.83
C LEU A 20 16.52 -3.33 4.46
N VAL A 21 16.18 -2.63 3.37
CA VAL A 21 16.35 -3.15 2.01
C VAL A 21 17.83 -3.32 1.67
N CYS A 22 18.66 -2.32 1.96
CA CYS A 22 20.11 -2.37 1.75
C CYS A 22 20.76 -3.50 2.56
N ASP A 23 20.38 -3.71 3.83
CA ASP A 23 20.90 -4.78 4.67
C ASP A 23 20.59 -6.16 4.10
N VAL A 24 19.36 -6.36 3.60
CA VAL A 24 18.97 -7.61 2.95
C VAL A 24 19.77 -7.83 1.67
N ILE A 25 19.94 -6.80 0.83
CA ILE A 25 20.75 -6.89 -0.39
C ILE A 25 22.19 -7.29 -0.05
N LEU A 26 22.82 -6.61 0.91
CA LEU A 26 24.20 -6.89 1.31
C LEU A 26 24.37 -8.29 1.90
N LYS A 27 23.44 -8.76 2.74
CA LYS A 27 23.46 -10.13 3.28
C LYS A 27 23.33 -11.18 2.17
N ARG A 28 22.52 -10.93 1.15
CA ARG A 28 22.37 -11.84 0.00
C ARG A 28 23.61 -11.82 -0.89
N CYS A 29 24.18 -10.65 -1.13
CA CYS A 29 25.46 -10.47 -1.83
C CYS A 29 26.59 -11.28 -1.19
N GLN A 30 26.70 -11.27 0.15
CA GLN A 30 27.69 -12.08 0.89
C GLN A 30 27.53 -13.59 0.68
N GLN A 31 26.33 -14.03 0.30
CA GLN A 31 26.00 -15.41 0.00
C GLN A 31 26.10 -15.73 -1.51
N GLY A 32 26.63 -14.80 -2.33
CA GLY A 32 26.73 -14.94 -3.78
C GLY A 32 25.38 -14.84 -4.52
N MET A 33 24.36 -14.28 -3.87
CA MET A 33 23.03 -14.12 -4.44
C MET A 33 22.77 -12.66 -4.84
N ASP A 34 23.18 -12.31 -6.06
CA ASP A 34 23.02 -10.97 -6.63
C ASP A 34 21.69 -10.81 -7.37
N TYR A 35 20.62 -11.31 -6.76
CA TYR A 35 19.26 -11.21 -7.30
C TYR A 35 18.24 -11.31 -6.17
N GLY A 36 17.05 -10.78 -6.44
CA GLY A 36 15.94 -10.82 -5.51
C GLY A 36 14.71 -10.11 -6.06
N VAL A 37 13.60 -10.25 -5.35
CA VAL A 37 12.35 -9.54 -5.65
C VAL A 37 11.87 -8.90 -4.35
N VAL A 38 11.51 -7.63 -4.42
CA VAL A 38 10.90 -6.90 -3.32
C VAL A 38 9.48 -6.56 -3.71
N LEU A 39 8.50 -7.00 -2.91
CA LEU A 39 7.13 -6.51 -3.00
C LEU A 39 6.96 -5.33 -2.06
N ILE A 40 6.52 -4.22 -2.63
CA ILE A 40 6.29 -2.94 -1.97
C ILE A 40 4.78 -2.67 -2.10
N PRO A 41 4.05 -2.50 -0.98
CA PRO A 41 2.66 -2.11 -1.05
C PRO A 41 2.56 -0.68 -1.57
N GLU A 42 1.54 -0.42 -2.39
CA GLU A 42 1.25 0.91 -2.93
C GLU A 42 1.13 1.97 -1.83
N SER A 43 0.55 1.60 -0.69
CA SER A 43 0.32 2.46 0.48
C SER A 43 1.52 2.61 1.42
N VAL A 44 2.74 2.24 1.00
CA VAL A 44 3.91 2.32 1.89
C VAL A 44 4.22 3.76 2.30
N THR A 45 3.98 4.73 1.41
CA THR A 45 4.18 6.16 1.70
C THR A 45 3.20 6.65 2.77
N ASP A 46 1.97 6.15 2.77
CA ASP A 46 0.92 6.50 3.74
C ASP A 46 1.19 5.88 5.14
N ALA A 47 2.17 4.98 5.23
CA ALA A 47 2.62 4.42 6.49
C ALA A 47 3.74 5.23 7.15
N LEU A 48 4.36 6.17 6.43
CA LEU A 48 5.48 6.97 6.91
C LEU A 48 5.00 8.33 7.43
N ASP A 49 5.17 8.58 8.72
CA ASP A 49 4.68 9.81 9.35
C ASP A 49 5.46 11.05 8.88
N GLU A 50 6.78 10.93 8.61
CA GLU A 50 7.62 12.00 8.05
C GLU A 50 7.07 12.55 6.71
N LEU A 51 6.50 11.69 5.86
CA LEU A 51 5.90 12.09 4.59
C LEU A 51 4.53 12.75 4.78
N LYS A 52 3.75 12.32 5.78
CA LYS A 52 2.48 12.97 6.12
C LYS A 52 2.68 14.34 6.73
N GLU A 53 3.68 14.51 7.57
CA GLU A 53 4.02 15.82 8.14
C GLU A 53 4.38 16.80 7.02
N LEU A 54 5.20 16.36 6.04
CA LEU A 54 5.50 17.14 4.84
C LEU A 54 4.22 17.48 4.05
N GLU A 55 3.30 16.51 3.89
CA GLU A 55 2.02 16.73 3.21
C GLU A 55 1.15 17.78 3.90
N GLU A 56 0.96 17.64 5.21
CA GLU A 56 0.15 18.54 6.01
C GLU A 56 0.71 19.95 6.01
N GLU A 57 2.04 20.09 6.06
CA GLU A 57 2.69 21.38 6.00
C GLU A 57 2.52 22.04 4.62
N ILE A 58 2.69 21.29 3.52
CA ILE A 58 2.42 21.78 2.16
C ILE A 58 0.96 22.20 2.02
N ARG A 59 0.02 21.42 2.54
CA ARG A 59 -1.42 21.74 2.52
C ARG A 59 -1.73 23.02 3.30
N SER A 60 -1.12 23.18 4.48
CA SER A 60 -1.27 24.38 5.31
C SER A 60 -0.75 25.63 4.59
N MET A 61 0.40 25.54 3.93
CA MET A 61 0.96 26.64 3.13
C MET A 61 0.03 27.04 1.99
N HIS A 62 -0.49 26.06 1.24
CA HIS A 62 -1.44 26.33 0.14
C HIS A 62 -2.71 27.02 0.63
N ALA A 63 -3.27 26.56 1.76
CA ALA A 63 -4.44 27.17 2.38
C ALA A 63 -4.18 28.60 2.87
N GLN A 64 -2.97 28.88 3.39
CA GLN A 64 -2.57 30.22 3.81
C GLN A 64 -2.39 31.15 2.61
N GLU A 65 -1.73 30.70 1.54
CA GLU A 65 -1.56 31.46 0.29
C GLU A 65 -2.93 31.84 -0.29
N HIS A 66 -3.86 30.88 -0.33
CA HIS A 66 -5.23 31.14 -0.76
C HIS A 66 -5.93 32.22 0.09
N ARG A 67 -5.79 32.17 1.42
CA ARG A 67 -6.38 33.18 2.32
C ARG A 67 -5.82 34.58 2.01
N LEU A 68 -4.52 34.68 1.75
CA LEU A 68 -3.87 35.94 1.40
C LEU A 68 -4.38 36.47 0.06
N LEU A 69 -4.41 35.62 -0.98
CA LEU A 69 -4.90 35.98 -2.32
C LEU A 69 -6.37 36.44 -2.30
N MET A 70 -7.23 35.80 -1.51
CA MET A 70 -8.64 36.18 -1.34
C MET A 70 -8.82 37.48 -0.55
N SER A 71 -7.88 37.81 0.34
CA SER A 71 -7.89 39.06 1.11
C SER A 71 -7.29 40.26 0.37
N SER A 72 -6.41 40.01 -0.61
CA SER A 72 -5.80 41.04 -1.44
C SER A 72 -6.67 41.37 -2.65
N SER A 73 -7.21 42.57 -2.72
CA SER A 73 -7.99 43.11 -3.84
C SER A 73 -7.18 43.37 -5.13
N THR A 74 -5.91 42.95 -5.17
CA THR A 74 -5.01 43.15 -6.30
C THR A 74 -4.95 41.86 -7.12
N GLY A 75 -5.34 41.94 -8.40
CA GLY A 75 -5.34 40.83 -9.37
C GLY A 75 -3.94 40.33 -9.74
N VAL A 76 -3.12 40.00 -8.76
CA VAL A 76 -1.82 39.34 -8.94
C VAL A 76 -2.11 37.91 -9.34
N LYS A 77 -1.77 37.57 -10.59
CA LYS A 77 -1.80 36.17 -11.03
C LYS A 77 -0.74 35.40 -10.24
N PRO A 78 -1.05 34.21 -9.71
CA PRO A 78 -0.08 33.35 -9.05
C PRO A 78 0.85 32.77 -10.12
N SER A 79 1.81 33.56 -10.61
CA SER A 79 2.76 33.12 -11.63
C SER A 79 4.16 33.05 -11.06
N THR A 80 4.65 31.81 -10.98
CA THR A 80 6.03 31.38 -11.29
C THR A 80 7.19 31.87 -10.43
N MET A 81 7.00 32.78 -9.47
CA MET A 81 8.10 33.35 -8.68
C MET A 81 8.49 32.56 -7.41
N LEU A 82 7.81 31.45 -7.11
CA LEU A 82 7.81 30.85 -5.77
C LEU A 82 8.61 29.53 -5.62
N HIS A 83 9.37 29.09 -6.64
CA HIS A 83 10.08 27.80 -6.61
C HIS A 83 11.04 27.66 -5.40
N ARG A 84 11.72 28.74 -5.02
CA ARG A 84 12.74 28.71 -3.96
C ARG A 84 12.21 29.22 -2.63
N SER A 85 11.41 30.27 -2.66
CA SER A 85 10.89 30.95 -1.46
C SER A 85 9.81 30.13 -0.73
N LEU A 86 9.06 29.28 -1.43
CA LEU A 86 7.92 28.56 -0.83
C LEU A 86 8.33 27.26 -0.13
N PHE A 87 9.43 26.64 -0.56
CA PHE A 87 10.07 25.57 0.21
C PHE A 87 11.15 26.10 1.17
N GLU A 88 11.46 27.39 1.11
CA GLU A 88 12.18 28.10 2.18
C GLU A 88 11.29 28.39 3.40
N THR A 89 9.97 28.43 3.24
CA THR A 89 9.02 28.57 4.35
C THR A 89 8.67 27.26 5.04
N LEU A 90 9.05 26.11 4.47
CA LEU A 90 8.94 24.84 5.16
C LEU A 90 9.78 24.85 6.45
N SER A 91 9.27 24.15 7.45
CA SER A 91 9.98 23.81 8.66
C SER A 91 11.31 23.13 8.31
N PRO A 92 12.35 23.27 9.15
CA PRO A 92 13.64 22.63 8.89
C PRO A 92 13.54 21.11 8.68
N SER A 93 12.59 20.46 9.36
CA SER A 93 12.34 19.01 9.24
C SER A 93 11.72 18.66 7.89
N ALA A 94 10.61 19.30 7.53
CA ALA A 94 9.93 19.05 6.25
C ALA A 94 10.82 19.41 5.05
N ARG A 95 11.62 20.48 5.17
CA ARG A 95 12.59 20.86 4.15
C ARG A 95 13.68 19.80 3.98
N ALA A 96 14.26 19.32 5.08
CA ALA A 96 15.24 18.24 5.02
C ALA A 96 14.65 16.97 4.39
N MET A 97 13.39 16.66 4.73
CA MET A 97 12.67 15.54 4.12
C MET A 97 12.49 15.74 2.62
N TYR A 98 11.98 16.89 2.18
CA TYR A 98 11.82 17.24 0.76
C TYR A 98 13.15 17.17 -0.01
N ASP A 99 14.21 17.78 0.53
CA ASP A 99 15.56 17.80 -0.06
C ASP A 99 16.18 16.39 -0.13
N SER A 100 15.76 15.46 0.75
CA SER A 100 16.21 14.06 0.71
C SER A 100 15.53 13.23 -0.37
N LEU A 101 14.37 13.66 -0.89
CA LEU A 101 13.64 12.94 -1.92
C LEU A 101 14.35 13.04 -3.28
N PRO A 102 14.21 12.04 -4.17
CA PRO A 102 14.73 12.13 -5.53
C PRO A 102 14.11 13.29 -6.32
N ASP A 103 14.89 13.94 -7.20
CA ASP A 103 14.46 15.09 -8.03
C ASP A 103 13.11 14.88 -8.72
N ARG A 104 12.87 13.66 -9.23
CA ARG A 104 11.61 13.33 -9.90
C ARG A 104 10.41 13.40 -8.96
N ILE A 105 10.56 12.98 -7.71
CA ILE A 105 9.50 13.02 -6.69
C ILE A 105 9.28 14.46 -6.22
N GLN A 106 10.36 15.21 -5.98
CA GLN A 106 10.29 16.64 -5.70
C GLN A 106 9.51 17.39 -6.78
N TYR A 107 9.81 17.10 -8.06
CA TYR A 107 9.12 17.68 -9.20
C TYR A 107 7.63 17.33 -9.25
N VAL A 108 7.26 16.08 -8.96
CA VAL A 108 5.85 15.64 -8.92
C VAL A 108 5.07 16.35 -7.80
N LEU A 109 5.67 16.47 -6.60
CA LEU A 109 5.07 17.25 -5.50
C LEU A 109 4.87 18.72 -5.89
N TRP A 110 5.87 19.32 -6.54
CA TRP A 110 5.79 20.69 -7.05
C TRP A 110 4.70 20.86 -8.11
N GLN A 111 4.63 19.95 -9.09
CA GLN A 111 3.60 20.00 -10.13
C GLN A 111 2.21 19.94 -9.53
N GLN A 112 1.99 19.06 -8.55
CA GLN A 112 0.71 18.95 -7.86
C GLN A 112 0.38 20.22 -7.07
N TYR A 113 1.37 20.81 -6.40
CA TYR A 113 1.19 22.08 -5.68
C TYR A 113 0.72 23.19 -6.62
N VAL A 114 1.37 23.34 -7.77
CA VAL A 114 1.04 24.36 -8.77
C VAL A 114 -0.29 24.08 -9.46
N ALA A 115 -0.63 22.80 -9.68
CA ALA A 115 -1.89 22.41 -10.30
C ALA A 115 -3.10 22.53 -9.36
N THR A 116 -2.87 22.56 -8.04
CA THR A 116 -3.94 22.67 -7.05
C THR A 116 -4.53 24.09 -7.09
N PRO A 117 -5.81 24.24 -7.50
CA PRO A 117 -6.42 25.56 -7.63
C PRO A 117 -6.57 26.24 -6.27
N PRO A 118 -6.63 27.58 -6.21
CA PRO A 118 -6.85 28.30 -4.96
C PRO A 118 -8.16 27.84 -4.31
N GLY A 119 -8.09 27.36 -3.06
CA GLY A 119 -9.24 26.81 -2.31
C GLY A 119 -9.49 25.31 -2.50
N GLY A 120 -8.70 24.64 -3.36
CA GLY A 120 -8.65 23.18 -3.44
C GLY A 120 -7.88 22.57 -2.26
N GLN A 121 -8.24 21.35 -1.88
CA GLN A 121 -7.43 20.58 -0.93
C GLN A 121 -6.22 20.01 -1.68
N PHE A 122 -5.02 20.31 -1.21
CA PHE A 122 -3.82 19.62 -1.70
C PHE A 122 -3.90 18.15 -1.28
N GLU A 123 -3.96 17.29 -2.28
CA GLU A 123 -3.80 15.85 -2.15
C GLU A 123 -2.41 15.48 -2.64
N LEU A 124 -1.68 14.70 -1.85
CA LEU A 124 -0.38 14.21 -2.27
C LEU A 124 -0.55 13.39 -3.56
N PRO A 125 0.24 13.68 -4.61
CA PRO A 125 0.16 12.91 -5.83
C PRO A 125 0.54 11.47 -5.54
N HIS A 126 -0.06 10.54 -6.28
CA HIS A 126 0.28 9.13 -6.15
C HIS A 126 1.79 8.94 -6.39
N LEU A 127 2.53 8.68 -5.32
CA LEU A 127 3.97 8.49 -5.40
C LEU A 127 4.24 7.06 -5.84
N GLU A 128 5.03 6.93 -6.90
CA GLU A 128 5.57 5.65 -7.35
C GLU A 128 6.59 5.16 -6.31
N SER A 129 6.06 4.53 -5.27
CA SER A 129 6.76 4.05 -4.08
C SER A 129 7.96 3.16 -4.41
N GLU A 130 7.83 2.36 -5.47
CA GLU A 130 8.90 1.51 -5.98
C GLU A 130 10.04 2.32 -6.62
N LEU A 131 9.73 3.42 -7.31
CA LEU A 131 10.74 4.30 -7.90
C LEU A 131 11.44 5.13 -6.82
N LEU A 132 10.70 5.61 -5.82
CA LEU A 132 11.23 6.29 -4.65
C LEU A 132 12.26 5.40 -3.94
N LEU A 133 11.84 4.19 -3.54
CA LEU A 133 12.73 3.25 -2.84
C LEU A 133 13.90 2.80 -3.71
N LYS A 134 13.68 2.50 -5.01
CA LYS A 134 14.78 2.17 -5.94
C LYS A 134 15.84 3.27 -5.96
N SER A 135 15.42 4.52 -6.10
CA SER A 135 16.34 5.66 -6.24
C SER A 135 17.15 5.87 -4.96
N LEU A 136 16.51 5.82 -3.80
CA LEU A 136 17.18 6.02 -2.51
C LEU A 136 18.11 4.85 -2.16
N VAL A 137 17.71 3.60 -2.44
CA VAL A 137 18.56 2.42 -2.27
C VAL A 137 19.77 2.48 -3.21
N ALA A 138 19.59 2.92 -4.46
CA ALA A 138 20.68 3.09 -5.42
C ALA A 138 21.72 4.13 -4.96
N GLN A 139 21.30 5.16 -4.23
CA GLN A 139 22.21 6.15 -3.64
C GLN A 139 22.90 5.63 -2.37
N GLU A 140 22.18 4.87 -1.54
CA GLU A 140 22.67 4.42 -0.24
C GLU A 140 23.65 3.24 -0.34
N LEU A 141 23.45 2.33 -1.30
CA LEU A 141 24.32 1.16 -1.49
C LEU A 141 25.81 1.51 -1.71
N PRO A 142 26.19 2.44 -2.63
CA PRO A 142 27.57 2.88 -2.79
C PRO A 142 28.13 3.58 -1.55
N ARG A 143 27.33 4.43 -0.88
CA ARG A 143 27.72 5.13 0.35
C ARG A 143 28.07 4.14 1.47
N ARG A 144 27.23 3.12 1.65
CA ARG A 144 27.48 2.04 2.63
C ARG A 144 28.73 1.25 2.31
N ARG A 145 28.93 0.89 1.03
CA ARG A 145 30.16 0.20 0.59
C ARG A 145 31.40 1.02 0.93
N HIS A 146 31.39 2.33 0.65
CA HIS A 146 32.52 3.21 0.96
C HIS A 146 32.82 3.22 2.47
N ARG A 147 31.79 3.31 3.32
CA ARG A 147 31.91 3.26 4.79
C ARG A 147 32.48 1.91 5.28
N LEU A 148 31.97 0.80 4.73
CA LEU A 148 32.42 -0.55 5.09
C LEU A 148 33.90 -0.79 4.70
N LEU A 149 34.33 -0.29 3.54
CA LEU A 149 35.73 -0.38 3.08
C LEU A 149 36.71 0.41 3.97
N GLN A 150 36.24 1.39 4.74
CA GLN A 150 37.08 2.27 5.56
C GLN A 150 37.19 1.85 7.04
N GLY A 151 36.37 0.92 7.55
CA GLY A 151 36.35 0.69 9.00
C GLY A 151 35.70 -0.58 9.55
N ASP A 152 35.21 -1.52 8.73
CA ASP A 152 34.55 -2.73 9.24
C ASP A 152 35.30 -4.03 8.83
N PRO A 153 35.85 -4.82 9.77
CA PRO A 153 36.53 -6.08 9.48
C PRO A 153 35.61 -7.20 8.93
N LEU A 154 34.29 -7.05 9.02
CA LEU A 154 33.35 -8.14 8.75
C LEU A 154 33.13 -8.46 7.26
N LEU A 155 33.49 -7.59 6.30
CA LEU A 155 33.18 -7.82 4.88
C LEU A 155 34.38 -7.70 3.91
N PRO A 156 35.40 -8.59 3.99
CA PRO A 156 36.36 -8.77 2.90
C PRO A 156 35.76 -9.47 1.65
N ARG A 157 34.44 -9.71 1.59
CA ARG A 157 33.78 -10.51 0.53
C ARG A 157 32.95 -9.69 -0.48
N LEU A 158 32.88 -8.37 -0.34
CA LEU A 158 32.15 -7.51 -1.29
C LEU A 158 33.01 -7.04 -2.48
N SER A 159 34.32 -7.31 -2.49
CA SER A 159 35.20 -6.87 -3.58
C SER A 159 34.86 -7.64 -4.85
N GLY A 160 34.18 -6.98 -5.79
CA GLY A 160 33.80 -7.55 -7.08
C GLY A 160 32.29 -7.65 -7.31
N ASN A 161 31.45 -7.31 -6.32
CA ASN A 161 30.01 -7.41 -6.49
C ASN A 161 29.43 -6.22 -7.28
N ARG A 162 29.32 -6.40 -8.60
CA ARG A 162 28.86 -5.39 -9.56
C ARG A 162 27.46 -4.86 -9.23
N ILE A 163 26.60 -5.65 -8.61
CA ILE A 163 25.22 -5.23 -8.31
C ILE A 163 25.13 -4.06 -7.34
N ILE A 164 26.15 -3.82 -6.50
CA ILE A 164 26.16 -2.67 -5.58
C ILE A 164 26.40 -1.37 -6.34
N ASP A 165 27.27 -1.41 -7.35
CA ASP A 165 27.65 -0.25 -8.15
C ASP A 165 26.63 -0.02 -9.29
N ASP A 166 26.15 -1.10 -9.89
CA ASP A 166 25.22 -1.09 -11.02
C ASP A 166 23.75 -1.26 -10.59
N PHE A 167 23.43 -1.13 -9.29
CA PHE A 167 22.09 -1.42 -8.75
C PHE A 167 20.98 -0.69 -9.53
N ALA A 168 21.19 0.59 -9.83
CA ALA A 168 20.23 1.41 -10.57
C ALA A 168 19.90 0.85 -11.97
N ALA A 169 20.91 0.28 -12.64
CA ALA A 169 20.79 -0.31 -13.97
C ALA A 169 20.22 -1.74 -13.92
N CYS A 170 20.53 -2.51 -12.89
CA CYS A 170 20.05 -3.89 -12.75
C CYS A 170 18.64 -3.99 -12.13
N CYS A 171 18.26 -3.06 -11.27
CA CYS A 171 16.98 -3.08 -10.57
C CYS A 171 15.85 -2.59 -11.49
N HIS A 172 14.89 -3.48 -11.78
CA HIS A 172 13.70 -3.15 -12.58
C HIS A 172 12.50 -3.01 -11.64
N THR A 173 11.70 -1.98 -11.90
CA THR A 173 10.45 -1.71 -11.17
C THR A 173 9.26 -2.11 -12.03
N HIS A 174 8.25 -2.68 -11.39
CA HIS A 174 7.01 -3.08 -12.03
C HIS A 174 5.84 -2.66 -11.14
N SER A 175 4.85 -1.99 -11.73
CA SER A 175 3.60 -1.68 -11.08
C SER A 175 2.48 -2.47 -11.75
N LEU A 176 1.81 -3.33 -10.96
CA LEU A 176 0.85 -4.32 -11.48
C LEU A 176 -0.61 -4.02 -11.09
N HIS A 177 -0.87 -2.86 -10.47
CA HIS A 177 -2.17 -2.54 -9.87
C HIS A 177 -3.32 -2.46 -10.88
N ILE A 178 -3.08 -1.94 -12.10
CA ILE A 178 -4.14 -1.81 -13.12
C ILE A 178 -4.46 -3.16 -13.78
N GLN A 179 -3.43 -3.92 -14.15
CA GLN A 179 -3.58 -5.15 -14.94
C GLN A 179 -4.42 -6.22 -14.23
N GLY A 180 -4.39 -6.25 -12.89
CA GLY A 180 -5.18 -7.19 -12.08
C GLY A 180 -6.65 -6.81 -11.92
N ARG A 181 -7.04 -5.52 -12.06
CA ARG A 181 -8.40 -5.04 -11.74
C ARG A 181 -9.46 -5.36 -12.79
N SER A 182 -9.04 -5.64 -14.03
CA SER A 182 -9.95 -5.96 -15.14
C SER A 182 -9.57 -7.28 -15.83
N ALA A 183 -8.86 -8.16 -15.12
CA ALA A 183 -8.63 -9.51 -15.56
C ALA A 183 -9.91 -10.35 -15.47
N MET A 184 -9.94 -11.48 -16.18
CA MET A 184 -11.04 -12.44 -16.03
C MET A 184 -11.06 -12.95 -14.58
N PRO A 185 -12.22 -12.94 -13.89
CA PRO A 185 -12.31 -13.35 -12.49
C PRO A 185 -11.91 -14.83 -12.35
N SER A 186 -11.46 -15.24 -11.17
CA SER A 186 -11.31 -16.65 -10.84
C SER A 186 -12.68 -17.33 -10.74
N ASN A 187 -12.76 -18.67 -10.80
CA ASN A 187 -14.04 -19.35 -10.57
C ASN A 187 -14.58 -19.01 -9.17
N PHE A 188 -13.69 -18.89 -8.17
CA PHE A 188 -14.05 -18.44 -6.83
C PHE A 188 -14.70 -17.04 -6.84
N ASP A 189 -14.08 -16.06 -7.52
CA ASP A 189 -14.62 -14.70 -7.59
C ASP A 189 -15.90 -14.62 -8.43
N ALA A 190 -16.02 -15.47 -9.47
CA ALA A 190 -17.23 -15.58 -10.29
C ALA A 190 -18.40 -16.15 -9.47
N ASP A 191 -18.17 -17.25 -8.73
CA ASP A 191 -19.15 -17.85 -7.83
C ASP A 191 -19.54 -16.86 -6.73
N LEU A 192 -18.57 -16.15 -6.14
CA LEU A 192 -18.80 -15.16 -5.10
C LEU A 192 -19.61 -13.97 -5.62
N GLY A 193 -19.21 -13.40 -6.77
CA GLY A 193 -19.91 -12.29 -7.40
C GLY A 193 -21.35 -12.65 -7.77
N TYR A 194 -21.57 -13.84 -8.33
CA TYR A 194 -22.89 -14.36 -8.64
C TYR A 194 -23.73 -14.55 -7.38
N THR A 195 -23.16 -15.18 -6.35
CA THR A 195 -23.84 -15.44 -5.07
C THR A 195 -24.26 -14.14 -4.39
N MET A 196 -23.39 -13.13 -4.38
CA MET A 196 -23.69 -11.81 -3.81
C MET A 196 -24.81 -11.10 -4.58
N GLY A 197 -24.76 -11.09 -5.91
CA GLY A 197 -25.79 -10.48 -6.75
C GLY A 197 -27.14 -11.18 -6.64
N TYR A 198 -27.14 -12.51 -6.67
CA TYR A 198 -28.35 -13.31 -6.50
C TYR A 198 -28.96 -13.13 -5.11
N GLY A 199 -28.13 -13.14 -4.06
CA GLY A 199 -28.55 -12.86 -2.69
C GLY A 199 -29.19 -11.47 -2.55
N ALA A 200 -28.62 -10.44 -3.20
CA ALA A 200 -29.20 -9.10 -3.20
C ALA A 200 -30.58 -9.08 -3.87
N GLY A 201 -30.73 -9.77 -5.01
CA GLY A 201 -32.02 -9.93 -5.69
C GLY A 201 -33.08 -10.59 -4.81
N LEU A 202 -32.72 -11.62 -4.05
CA LEU A 202 -33.63 -12.28 -3.10
C LEU A 202 -34.05 -11.35 -1.95
N LEU A 203 -33.13 -10.56 -1.40
CA LEU A 203 -33.47 -9.58 -0.36
C LEU A 203 -34.44 -8.51 -0.88
N ILE A 204 -34.21 -8.00 -2.09
CA ILE A 204 -35.12 -7.05 -2.76
C ILE A 204 -36.49 -7.69 -2.99
N HIS A 205 -36.55 -8.92 -3.50
CA HIS A 205 -37.79 -9.65 -3.72
C HIS A 205 -38.58 -9.85 -2.42
N ALA A 206 -37.88 -10.10 -1.31
CA ALA A 206 -38.47 -10.22 0.02
C ALA A 206 -38.83 -8.87 0.68
N GLY A 207 -38.68 -7.74 -0.04
CA GLY A 207 -38.98 -6.40 0.47
C GLY A 207 -38.03 -5.92 1.57
N ARG A 208 -36.80 -6.45 1.63
CA ARG A 208 -35.78 -6.13 2.64
C ARG A 208 -34.71 -5.21 2.06
N GLY A 209 -34.76 -3.91 2.40
CA GLY A 209 -33.75 -2.92 2.04
C GLY A 209 -32.76 -2.61 3.19
N GLY A 210 -31.69 -1.86 2.90
CA GLY A 210 -30.70 -1.43 3.91
C GLY A 210 -29.80 -2.56 4.45
N LEU A 211 -29.66 -3.65 3.67
CA LEU A 211 -28.87 -4.82 3.99
C LEU A 211 -27.67 -4.94 3.05
N LEU A 212 -26.51 -5.30 3.58
CA LEU A 212 -25.34 -5.76 2.85
C LEU A 212 -25.38 -7.29 2.73
N VAL A 213 -25.19 -7.83 1.52
CA VAL A 213 -25.07 -9.28 1.33
C VAL A 213 -23.70 -9.74 1.78
N SER A 214 -23.65 -10.77 2.61
CA SER A 214 -22.42 -11.42 3.06
C SER A 214 -22.50 -12.92 2.83
N ALA A 215 -21.40 -13.51 2.37
CA ALA A 215 -21.24 -14.94 2.20
C ALA A 215 -20.22 -15.46 3.23
N GLU A 216 -20.59 -16.51 3.95
CA GLU A 216 -19.79 -17.17 4.97
C GLU A 216 -19.39 -18.58 4.52
N GLY A 217 -18.29 -19.10 5.07
CA GLY A 217 -17.78 -20.44 4.72
C GLY A 217 -17.04 -20.47 3.38
N LEU A 218 -16.42 -19.35 2.98
CA LEU A 218 -15.70 -19.18 1.71
C LEU A 218 -14.49 -20.11 1.54
N GLU A 219 -14.08 -20.83 2.59
CA GLU A 219 -13.07 -21.87 2.53
C GLU A 219 -13.59 -23.20 1.96
N LYS A 220 -14.92 -23.35 1.90
CA LYS A 220 -15.63 -24.52 1.37
C LYS A 220 -16.00 -24.33 -0.09
N ASP A 221 -16.54 -25.40 -0.69
CA ASP A 221 -17.14 -25.32 -2.03
C ASP A 221 -18.33 -24.35 -2.04
N ALA A 222 -18.56 -23.71 -3.18
CA ALA A 222 -19.61 -22.69 -3.33
C ALA A 222 -21.02 -23.19 -2.95
N ALA A 223 -21.28 -24.48 -3.13
CA ALA A 223 -22.54 -25.12 -2.72
C ALA A 223 -22.77 -25.11 -1.21
N ASP A 224 -21.71 -25.02 -0.40
CA ASP A 224 -21.76 -25.06 1.06
C ASP A 224 -21.66 -23.67 1.70
N TRP A 225 -21.65 -22.60 0.90
CA TRP A 225 -21.63 -21.24 1.40
C TRP A 225 -22.96 -20.88 2.05
N THR A 226 -22.90 -20.12 3.15
CA THR A 226 -24.09 -19.55 3.78
C THR A 226 -24.21 -18.08 3.40
N VAL A 227 -25.34 -17.68 2.85
CA VAL A 227 -25.60 -16.29 2.44
C VAL A 227 -26.52 -15.61 3.45
N VAL A 228 -26.14 -14.41 3.89
CA VAL A 228 -26.88 -13.60 4.86
C VAL A 228 -26.97 -12.15 4.41
N GLY A 229 -28.05 -11.47 4.80
CA GLY A 229 -28.16 -10.02 4.77
C GLY A 229 -27.79 -9.44 6.14
N VAL A 230 -26.82 -8.54 6.17
CA VAL A 230 -26.34 -7.84 7.37
C VAL A 230 -26.87 -6.40 7.33
N HIS A 231 -27.49 -5.93 8.39
CA HIS A 231 -27.92 -4.54 8.46
C HIS A 231 -26.74 -3.57 8.37
N ILE A 232 -26.85 -2.58 7.49
CA ILE A 232 -25.91 -1.47 7.43
C ILE A 232 -26.28 -0.53 8.58
N GLU A 233 -25.62 -0.69 9.73
CA GLU A 233 -25.76 0.26 10.85
C GLU A 233 -25.02 1.56 10.54
N GLN A 234 -25.50 2.70 11.06
CA GLN A 234 -24.87 4.01 10.88
C GLN A 234 -23.40 4.05 11.37
N GLU A 235 -23.02 3.18 12.31
CA GLU A 235 -21.64 3.03 12.79
C GLU A 235 -20.72 2.28 11.80
N ALA A 236 -21.28 1.51 10.85
CA ALA A 236 -20.53 0.86 9.78
C ALA A 236 -20.34 1.78 8.55
N LEU A 237 -21.08 2.89 8.48
CA LEU A 237 -20.95 3.95 7.49
C LEU A 237 -20.05 5.06 8.05
N HIS A 238 -18.75 4.86 8.02
CA HIS A 238 -17.82 5.97 8.22
C HIS A 238 -17.81 6.84 6.95
N VAL A 239 -18.35 8.05 7.03
CA VAL A 239 -18.01 9.11 6.07
C VAL A 239 -16.55 9.46 6.36
N PHE A 240 -15.64 9.02 5.50
CA PHE A 240 -14.21 9.31 5.65
C PHE A 240 -13.96 10.81 5.45
N SER A 241 -14.02 11.58 6.53
CA SER A 241 -13.33 12.86 6.66
C SER A 241 -12.31 12.69 7.78
N ASP A 242 -11.03 12.58 7.41
CA ASP A 242 -9.86 12.42 8.27
C ASP A 242 -9.79 11.15 9.12
N VAL A 243 -8.97 10.19 8.66
CA VAL A 243 -8.71 8.93 9.34
C VAL A 243 -7.67 9.14 10.46
N SER A 244 -8.15 9.40 11.68
CA SER A 244 -7.38 9.06 12.88
C SER A 244 -7.38 7.52 13.05
N ASN A 245 -6.33 6.91 12.51
CA ASN A 245 -6.11 5.46 12.41
C ASN A 245 -5.91 4.79 13.77
N ASN A 246 -7.00 4.42 14.45
CA ASN A 246 -6.95 3.47 15.58
C ASN A 246 -7.35 2.04 15.15
N HIS A 247 -6.96 1.65 13.94
CA HIS A 247 -7.10 0.27 13.50
C HIS A 247 -5.99 -0.58 14.11
N THR A 248 -6.38 -1.48 15.02
CA THR A 248 -5.56 -2.64 15.36
C THR A 248 -5.30 -3.42 14.07
N PRO A 249 -4.03 -3.63 13.67
CA PRO A 249 -3.71 -4.29 12.42
C PRO A 249 -4.27 -5.72 12.44
N ARG A 250 -5.38 -5.94 11.75
CA ARG A 250 -5.99 -7.27 11.64
C ARG A 250 -5.21 -8.07 10.60
N VAL A 251 -4.45 -9.02 11.14
CA VAL A 251 -3.66 -10.04 10.44
C VAL A 251 -2.33 -9.48 9.91
N ILE A 252 -1.39 -9.25 10.82
CA ILE A 252 0.01 -9.53 10.51
C ILE A 252 0.04 -11.01 10.16
N CYS A 253 0.09 -11.34 8.86
CA CYS A 253 0.42 -12.69 8.47
C CYS A 253 1.83 -12.93 9.01
N ASP A 254 2.02 -13.95 9.86
CA ASP A 254 3.36 -14.42 10.24
C ASP A 254 4.07 -14.94 8.98
N LEU A 255 4.59 -14.01 8.19
CA LEU A 255 5.41 -14.34 7.06
C LEU A 255 6.71 -14.92 7.61
N PRO A 256 7.21 -16.04 7.06
CA PRO A 256 8.53 -16.54 7.41
C PRO A 256 9.56 -15.42 7.30
N GLU A 257 10.60 -15.46 8.12
CA GLU A 257 11.73 -14.53 8.02
C GLU A 257 12.18 -14.38 6.56
N PRO A 258 12.57 -13.18 6.09
CA PRO A 258 12.93 -12.95 4.69
C PRO A 258 13.92 -13.98 4.11
N SER A 259 14.85 -14.47 4.93
CA SER A 259 15.84 -15.50 4.59
C SER A 259 15.25 -16.91 4.36
N LYS A 260 14.07 -17.21 4.94
CA LYS A 260 13.36 -18.50 4.83
C LYS A 260 12.29 -18.49 3.74
N ARG A 261 12.07 -17.36 3.06
CA ARG A 261 11.08 -17.25 1.97
C ARG A 261 11.62 -17.92 0.71
N ARG A 262 10.76 -18.66 0.02
CA ARG A 262 11.08 -19.36 -1.24
C ARG A 262 10.29 -18.76 -2.39
N PHE A 263 10.90 -18.70 -3.57
CA PHE A 263 10.18 -18.42 -4.80
C PHE A 263 9.28 -19.61 -5.14
N VAL A 264 8.00 -19.33 -5.37
CA VAL A 264 7.01 -20.33 -5.78
C VAL A 264 6.39 -19.81 -7.07
N ASN A 265 6.48 -20.59 -8.13
CA ASN A 265 5.75 -20.32 -9.36
C ASN A 265 4.38 -20.98 -9.27
N ILE A 266 3.33 -20.16 -9.18
CA ILE A 266 1.94 -20.62 -9.04
C ILE A 266 1.26 -20.88 -10.41
N GLY A 267 1.88 -20.46 -11.51
CA GLY A 267 1.30 -20.55 -12.85
C GLY A 267 0.13 -19.57 -13.08
N PRO A 268 -0.40 -19.53 -14.32
CA PRO A 268 -1.58 -18.72 -14.63
C PRO A 268 -2.85 -19.33 -14.05
N LEU A 269 -3.84 -18.48 -13.79
CA LEU A 269 -5.18 -18.87 -13.36
C LEU A 269 -5.78 -19.92 -14.31
N GLN A 270 -6.30 -21.00 -13.75
CA GLN A 270 -6.89 -22.13 -14.49
C GLN A 270 -8.41 -22.17 -14.28
N TYR A 271 -9.16 -22.50 -15.33
CA TYR A 271 -10.63 -22.52 -15.32
C TYR A 271 -11.20 -23.93 -15.44
N ASN A 272 -10.49 -24.80 -16.16
CA ASN A 272 -11.01 -26.09 -16.62
C ASN A 272 -10.54 -27.28 -15.78
N ILE A 273 -9.62 -27.07 -14.83
CA ILE A 273 -9.05 -28.12 -13.98
C ILE A 273 -9.71 -28.01 -12.61
N PRO A 274 -10.66 -28.89 -12.24
CA PRO A 274 -11.50 -28.70 -11.05
C PRO A 274 -10.72 -28.49 -9.74
N GLU A 275 -9.65 -29.26 -9.53
CA GLU A 275 -8.81 -29.20 -8.31
C GLU A 275 -8.00 -27.89 -8.17
N VAL A 276 -7.74 -27.21 -9.29
CA VAL A 276 -6.94 -25.98 -9.33
C VAL A 276 -7.83 -24.75 -9.47
N ALA A 277 -8.91 -24.86 -10.23
CA ALA A 277 -9.76 -23.74 -10.58
C ALA A 277 -10.59 -23.19 -9.41
N ARG A 278 -10.88 -24.03 -8.40
CA ARG A 278 -11.66 -23.66 -7.21
C ARG A 278 -10.82 -23.24 -6.01
N GLN A 279 -9.52 -23.03 -6.20
CA GLN A 279 -8.64 -22.67 -5.10
C GLN A 279 -8.91 -21.24 -4.61
N CYS A 280 -9.35 -21.11 -3.36
CA CYS A 280 -9.39 -19.82 -2.67
C CYS A 280 -7.98 -19.39 -2.21
N VAL A 281 -7.83 -18.09 -1.96
CA VAL A 281 -6.55 -17.48 -1.55
C VAL A 281 -6.03 -18.07 -0.23
N ARG A 282 -4.71 -18.20 -0.11
CA ARG A 282 -4.05 -18.80 1.07
C ARG A 282 -4.40 -18.06 2.37
N SER A 283 -4.58 -16.75 2.33
CA SER A 283 -5.00 -15.95 3.48
C SER A 283 -6.36 -16.39 4.04
N LEU A 284 -7.28 -16.83 3.18
CA LEU A 284 -8.59 -17.33 3.57
C LEU A 284 -8.47 -18.71 4.24
N LYS A 285 -7.63 -19.60 3.67
CA LYS A 285 -7.32 -20.91 4.25
C LYS A 285 -6.61 -20.84 5.62
N LEU A 286 -5.81 -19.79 5.86
CA LEU A 286 -5.13 -19.60 7.13
C LEU A 286 -6.06 -19.04 8.21
N ARG A 287 -7.03 -18.19 7.86
CA ARG A 287 -7.99 -17.62 8.82
C ARG A 287 -8.88 -18.68 9.48
N SER A 288 -9.27 -19.72 8.74
CA SER A 288 -10.06 -20.83 9.32
C SER A 288 -9.28 -21.63 10.38
N SER A 289 -7.94 -21.63 10.31
CA SER A 289 -7.08 -22.33 11.27
C SER A 289 -6.79 -21.55 12.56
N ILE A 290 -6.98 -20.22 12.57
CA ILE A 290 -6.64 -19.32 13.70
C ILE A 290 -7.88 -19.03 14.58
N GLY A 291 -9.01 -19.68 14.30
CA GLY A 291 -10.28 -19.47 15.00
C GLY A 291 -11.15 -18.44 14.31
N GLN A 292 -12.46 -18.71 14.25
CA GLN A 292 -13.41 -17.85 13.56
C GLN A 292 -13.44 -16.44 14.20
N PRO A 293 -13.55 -15.37 13.41
CA PRO A 293 -13.97 -14.08 13.94
C PRO A 293 -15.32 -14.25 14.68
N PRO A 294 -15.64 -13.40 15.67
CA PRO A 294 -16.89 -13.52 16.41
C PRO A 294 -18.06 -13.57 15.41
N SER A 295 -18.81 -14.66 15.44
CA SER A 295 -20.01 -14.83 14.60
C SER A 295 -20.89 -13.60 14.78
N LEU A 296 -21.29 -12.96 13.69
CA LEU A 296 -22.24 -11.85 13.74
C LEU A 296 -23.46 -12.32 14.54
N SER A 297 -23.85 -11.55 15.56
CA SER A 297 -24.91 -11.98 16.49
C SER A 297 -26.17 -12.32 15.68
N ARG A 298 -26.78 -13.49 15.93
CA ARG A 298 -28.01 -13.97 15.24
C ARG A 298 -29.15 -12.94 15.19
N ALA A 299 -29.17 -11.98 16.12
CA ALA A 299 -30.15 -10.90 16.17
C ALA A 299 -30.00 -9.85 15.04
N ARG A 300 -28.89 -9.83 14.30
CA ARG A 300 -28.54 -8.79 13.30
C ARG A 300 -28.41 -9.30 11.87
N THR A 301 -28.76 -10.56 11.63
CA THR A 301 -28.54 -11.25 10.35
C THR A 301 -29.84 -11.85 9.82
N VAL A 302 -30.17 -11.56 8.56
CA VAL A 302 -31.26 -12.22 7.82
C VAL A 302 -30.66 -13.36 7.02
N ARG A 303 -30.97 -14.61 7.35
CA ARG A 303 -30.44 -15.77 6.62
C ARG A 303 -31.23 -15.98 5.33
N ILE A 304 -30.52 -16.13 4.22
CA ILE A 304 -31.12 -16.56 2.95
C ILE A 304 -31.06 -18.08 2.90
N VAL A 305 -32.22 -18.72 2.80
CA VAL A 305 -32.33 -20.18 2.69
C VAL A 305 -32.98 -20.49 1.37
N ALA A 306 -32.30 -21.24 0.51
CA ALA A 306 -32.91 -21.78 -0.69
C ALA A 306 -33.93 -22.85 -0.29
N SER A 307 -35.19 -22.71 -0.72
CA SER A 307 -36.14 -23.81 -0.66
C SER A 307 -35.81 -24.79 -1.78
N SER A 308 -35.55 -26.05 -1.42
CA SER A 308 -35.43 -27.18 -2.36
C SER A 308 -36.70 -27.39 -3.17
#